data_AF-A0A7C2PGV2-F1
#
_entry.id   AF-A0A7C2PGV2-F1
#
_cell.length_a   1.000
_cell.length_b   1.000
_cell.length_c   1.000
_cell.angle_alpha   90.00
_cell.angle_beta   90.00
_cell.angle_gamma   90.00
#
_symmetry.space_group_name_H-M   'P 1'
#
loop_
_entity.id
_entity.type
_entity.pdbx_description
1 polymer ?
#
loop_
_entity_poly.entity_id
_entity_poly.type
_entity_poly.pdbx_seq_one_letter_code
_entity_poly.pdbx_strand_id
1 'polypeptide(L)'
;MNSKRLKYLNVFTCKRFNVSTCRRGVTFVSAVILAAVISLSVWSALVLSDIILKSASVSKTEEEMEMIARGLLNFYRDSDQFPPNITALKSQPDSADYEGTASLQSYRQSRWDGPYLQDKYDDDGYAKDAWGTAYVYSYTAGAPTCTITSYGLNRTSGGGDDITIT
;
A
#
# COMPACT_ATOMS: atom_id res chain seq x y z
N MET A 1 -41.60 -40.70 39.79
CA MET A 1 -40.19 -40.27 39.89
C MET A 1 -39.97 -39.18 38.85
N ASN A 2 -40.29 -37.91 39.14
CA ASN A 2 -39.40 -36.89 39.73
C ASN A 2 -38.01 -36.83 39.10
N SER A 3 -37.82 -35.91 38.16
CA SER A 3 -36.62 -35.08 38.14
C SER A 3 -37.03 -33.63 37.85
N LYS A 4 -36.73 -32.77 38.81
CA LYS A 4 -37.02 -31.33 38.86
C LYS A 4 -35.72 -30.57 38.65
N ARG A 5 -35.84 -29.33 38.14
CA ARG A 5 -34.86 -28.20 38.17
C ARG A 5 -33.68 -28.38 37.19
N LEU A 6 -33.37 -27.42 36.33
CA LEU A 6 -32.97 -26.05 36.70
C LEU A 6 -33.54 -24.99 35.74
N LYS A 7 -34.34 -24.08 36.33
CA LYS A 7 -34.37 -22.67 35.93
C LYS A 7 -33.07 -22.04 36.40
N TYR A 8 -32.44 -21.16 35.63
CA TYR A 8 -31.87 -19.87 36.08
C TYR A 8 -31.15 -19.14 34.91
N LEU A 9 -31.63 -17.92 34.62
CA LEU A 9 -30.90 -16.64 34.37
C LEU A 9 -29.89 -16.60 33.20
N ASN A 10 -29.88 -15.66 32.24
CA ASN A 10 -30.24 -14.24 32.21
C ASN A 10 -30.65 -13.90 30.76
N VAL A 11 -31.89 -13.52 30.46
CA VAL A 11 -32.34 -12.11 30.41
C VAL A 11 -31.20 -11.12 30.11
N PHE A 12 -30.72 -11.10 28.86
CA PHE A 12 -30.17 -9.85 28.32
C PHE A 12 -31.34 -8.90 28.09
N THR A 13 -31.66 -8.14 29.14
CA THR A 13 -32.39 -6.89 28.97
C THR A 13 -31.51 -6.02 28.09
N CYS A 14 -31.84 -5.92 26.80
CA CYS A 14 -31.43 -4.80 25.98
C CYS A 14 -31.94 -3.55 26.70
N LYS A 15 -31.04 -2.88 27.41
CA LYS A 15 -31.32 -1.62 28.09
C LYS A 15 -31.55 -0.60 26.97
N ARG A 16 -32.80 -0.52 26.51
CA ARG A 16 -33.29 0.58 25.66
C ARG A 16 -32.87 1.85 26.38
N PHE A 17 -31.86 2.53 25.86
CA PHE A 17 -31.59 3.91 26.19
C PHE A 17 -32.77 4.71 25.64
N ASN A 18 -33.83 4.83 26.44
CA ASN A 18 -34.91 5.76 26.18
C ASN A 18 -34.32 7.15 26.42
N VAL A 19 -33.78 7.76 25.37
CA VAL A 19 -33.58 9.21 25.33
C VAL A 19 -34.99 9.80 25.38
N SER A 20 -35.42 10.21 26.57
CA SER A 20 -36.65 10.94 26.77
C SER A 20 -36.53 12.28 26.04
N THR A 21 -37.04 12.35 24.80
CA THR A 21 -37.24 13.62 24.08
C THR A 21 -38.43 14.34 24.70
N CYS A 22 -38.22 14.88 25.90
CA CYS A 22 -39.07 15.94 26.41
C CYS A 22 -38.84 17.14 25.47
N ARG A 23 -39.85 17.52 24.68
CA ARG A 23 -39.83 18.74 23.88
C ARG A 23 -39.75 19.94 24.81
N ARG A 24 -38.54 20.28 25.23
CA ARG A 24 -38.15 21.60 25.75
C ARG A 24 -37.32 22.24 24.66
N GLY A 25 -37.73 23.44 24.23
CA GLY A 25 -37.04 24.19 23.20
C GLY A 25 -35.55 24.30 23.53
N VAL A 26 -34.70 24.13 22.50
CA VAL A 26 -33.26 24.31 22.62
C VAL A 26 -33.02 25.73 23.14
N THR A 27 -32.42 25.86 24.33
CA THR A 27 -32.05 27.17 24.83
C THR A 27 -30.81 27.66 24.08
N PHE A 28 -30.71 28.96 23.80
CA PHE A 28 -29.57 29.52 23.06
C PHE A 28 -28.22 29.12 23.70
N VAL A 29 -28.18 29.05 25.04
CA VAL A 29 -27.00 28.64 25.80
C VAL A 29 -26.59 27.19 25.50
N SER A 30 -27.52 26.24 25.46
CA SER A 30 -27.16 24.84 25.17
C SER A 30 -26.69 24.66 23.73
N ALA A 31 -27.27 25.40 22.78
CA ALA A 31 -26.82 25.41 21.39
C ALA A 31 -25.38 25.93 21.26
N VAL A 32 -25.01 27.00 21.97
CA VAL A 32 -23.65 27.57 21.96
C VAL A 32 -22.63 26.61 22.58
N ILE A 33 -22.97 25.98 23.70
CA ILE A 33 -22.08 24.99 24.35
C ILE A 33 -21.86 23.78 23.44
N LEU A 34 -22.92 23.26 22.82
CA LEU A 34 -22.82 22.15 21.86
C LEU A 34 -21.95 22.54 20.65
N ALA A 35 -22.15 23.73 20.08
CA ALA A 35 -21.35 24.21 18.97
C ALA A 35 -19.86 24.31 19.34
N ALA A 36 -19.55 24.81 20.54
CA ALA A 36 -18.16 24.91 21.02
C ALA A 36 -17.50 23.53 21.18
N VAL A 37 -18.19 22.56 21.78
CA VAL A 37 -17.66 21.20 21.98
C VAL A 37 -17.45 20.49 20.65
N ILE A 38 -18.41 20.59 19.72
CA ILE A 38 -18.30 19.99 18.38
C ILE A 38 -17.13 20.63 17.61
N SER A 39 -16.98 21.95 17.66
CA SER A 39 -15.90 22.67 16.99
C SER A 39 -14.52 22.21 17.47
N LEU A 40 -14.32 22.10 18.79
CA LEU A 40 -13.06 21.62 19.38
C LEU A 40 -12.80 20.15 19.05
N SER A 41 -13.84 19.32 19.01
CA SER A 41 -13.73 17.89 18.68
C SER A 41 -13.30 17.69 17.23
N VAL A 42 -13.92 18.41 16.28
CA VAL A 42 -13.57 18.35 14.86
C VAL A 42 -12.12 18.78 14.64
N TRP A 43 -11.66 19.84 15.31
CA TRP A 43 -10.27 20.30 15.21
C TRP A 43 -9.27 19.24 15.67
N SER A 44 -9.55 18.56 16.79
CA SER A 44 -8.66 17.52 17.32
C SER A 44 -8.54 16.28 16.41
N ALA A 45 -9.62 15.94 15.69
CA ALA A 45 -9.64 14.76 14.82
C ALA A 45 -8.74 14.92 13.58
N LEU A 46 -8.58 16.15 13.06
CA LEU A 46 -7.80 16.41 11.85
C LEU A 46 -6.29 16.19 12.06
N VAL A 47 -5.75 16.47 13.24
CA VAL A 47 -4.30 16.36 13.49
C VAL A 47 -3.83 14.90 13.50
N LEU A 48 -4.68 13.97 13.92
CA LEU A 48 -4.32 12.56 14.05
C LEU A 48 -4.36 11.80 12.71
N SER A 49 -5.16 12.24 11.74
CA SER A 49 -5.30 11.54 10.46
C SER A 49 -4.02 11.57 9.64
N ASP A 50 -3.32 12.70 9.61
CA ASP A 50 -2.17 12.89 8.70
C ASP A 50 -0.98 11.99 9.06
N ILE A 51 -0.75 11.77 10.36
CA ILE A 51 0.35 10.93 10.86
C ILE A 51 0.09 9.46 10.51
N ILE A 52 -1.14 9.00 10.74
CA ILE A 52 -1.53 7.61 10.47
C ILE A 52 -1.46 7.34 8.97
N LEU A 53 -2.01 8.24 8.15
CA LEU A 53 -1.98 8.11 6.70
C LEU A 53 -0.55 8.10 6.15
N LYS A 54 0.33 8.98 6.64
CA LYS A 54 1.75 8.98 6.22
C LYS A 54 2.44 7.66 6.53
N SER A 55 2.25 7.12 7.74
CA SER A 55 2.87 5.84 8.13
C SER A 55 2.34 4.66 7.30
N ALA A 56 1.03 4.64 7.01
CA ALA A 56 0.41 3.61 6.20
C ALA A 56 0.91 3.66 4.74
N SER A 57 1.06 4.86 4.18
CA SER A 57 1.58 5.04 2.81
C SER A 57 3.04 4.58 2.68
N VAL A 58 3.90 4.91 3.67
CA VAL A 58 5.30 4.44 3.69
C VAL A 58 5.34 2.92 3.74
N SER A 59 4.64 2.31 4.69
CA SER A 59 4.62 0.85 4.84
C SER A 59 4.09 0.13 3.61
N LYS A 60 3.06 0.67 2.95
CA LYS A 60 2.53 0.13 1.70
C LYS A 60 3.56 0.21 0.57
N THR A 61 4.25 1.35 0.45
CA THR A 61 5.28 1.55 -0.58
C THR A 61 6.46 0.61 -0.36
N GLU A 62 6.91 0.41 0.88
CA GLU A 62 7.96 -0.54 1.23
C GLU A 62 7.59 -1.98 0.84
N GLU A 63 6.37 -2.43 1.16
CA GLU A 63 5.89 -3.76 0.77
C GLU A 63 5.86 -3.92 -0.77
N GLU A 64 5.39 -2.89 -1.49
CA GLU A 64 5.35 -2.89 -2.94
C GLU A 64 6.74 -2.94 -3.57
N MET A 65 7.68 -2.13 -3.10
CA MET A 65 9.05 -2.17 -3.58
C MET A 65 9.74 -3.50 -3.26
N GLU A 66 9.42 -4.13 -2.12
CA GLU A 66 9.95 -5.46 -1.81
C GLU A 66 9.44 -6.53 -2.80
N MET A 67 8.16 -6.46 -3.20
CA MET A 67 7.64 -7.35 -4.25
C MET A 67 8.36 -7.13 -5.59
N ILE A 68 8.60 -5.86 -5.96
CA ILE A 68 9.34 -5.53 -7.18
C ILE A 68 10.79 -6.05 -7.10
N ALA A 69 11.47 -5.85 -5.97
CA ALA A 69 12.83 -6.33 -5.76
C ALA A 69 12.92 -7.86 -5.89
N ARG A 70 11.97 -8.60 -5.31
CA ARG A 70 11.87 -10.05 -5.47
C ARG A 70 11.62 -10.44 -6.94
N GLY A 71 10.79 -9.70 -7.66
CA GLY A 71 10.54 -9.90 -9.08
C GLY A 71 11.81 -9.69 -9.92
N LEU A 72 12.57 -8.64 -9.66
CA LEU A 72 13.85 -8.36 -10.30
C LEU A 72 14.89 -9.45 -10.04
N LEU A 73 14.97 -9.95 -8.80
CA LEU A 73 15.86 -11.04 -8.46
C LEU A 73 15.50 -12.35 -9.18
N ASN A 74 14.20 -12.66 -9.30
CA ASN A 74 13.75 -13.82 -10.08
C ASN A 74 14.08 -13.67 -11.57
N PHE A 75 13.88 -12.49 -12.15
CA PHE A 75 14.26 -12.21 -13.53
C PHE A 75 15.79 -12.39 -13.73
N TYR A 76 16.60 -11.87 -12.79
CA TYR A 76 18.05 -12.06 -12.80
C TYR A 76 18.46 -13.52 -12.71
N ARG A 77 17.81 -14.30 -11.83
CA ARG A 77 18.06 -15.74 -11.68
C ARG A 77 17.82 -16.51 -12.96
N ASP A 78 16.81 -16.12 -13.74
CA ASP A 78 16.38 -16.88 -14.91
C ASP A 78 17.12 -16.40 -16.18
N SER A 79 17.32 -15.09 -16.33
CA SER A 79 17.91 -14.47 -17.54
C SER A 79 19.39 -14.09 -17.41
N ASP A 80 20.00 -14.27 -16.23
CA ASP A 80 21.38 -13.83 -15.91
C ASP A 80 21.63 -12.34 -16.19
N GLN A 81 20.58 -11.52 -16.06
CA GLN A 81 20.64 -10.07 -16.22
C GLN A 81 19.41 -9.42 -15.57
N PHE A 82 19.50 -8.16 -15.17
CA PHE A 82 18.31 -7.38 -14.81
C PHE A 82 17.58 -6.87 -16.05
N PRO A 83 16.26 -6.64 -15.97
CA PRO A 83 15.51 -6.09 -17.09
C PRO A 83 15.90 -4.63 -17.36
N PRO A 84 15.81 -4.14 -18.60
CA PRO A 84 16.03 -2.73 -18.90
C PRO A 84 14.92 -1.83 -18.35
N ASN A 85 13.69 -2.37 -18.25
CA ASN A 85 12.50 -1.65 -17.84
C ASN A 85 11.73 -2.48 -16.81
N ILE A 86 11.08 -1.84 -15.85
CA ILE A 86 10.25 -2.54 -14.85
C ILE A 86 9.05 -3.28 -15.49
N THR A 87 8.61 -2.85 -16.66
CA THR A 87 7.52 -3.48 -17.42
C THR A 87 7.86 -4.91 -17.87
N ALA A 88 9.14 -5.24 -18.02
CA ALA A 88 9.62 -6.58 -18.38
C ALA A 88 9.36 -7.64 -17.28
N LEU A 89 8.97 -7.20 -16.07
CA LEU A 89 8.53 -8.10 -15.00
C LEU A 89 7.09 -8.60 -15.19
N LYS A 90 6.25 -7.84 -15.91
CA LYS A 90 4.86 -8.19 -16.21
C LYS A 90 4.75 -8.97 -17.52
N SER A 91 5.46 -8.52 -18.54
CA SER A 91 5.46 -9.15 -19.87
C SER A 91 6.87 -9.48 -20.29
N GLN A 92 7.04 -10.64 -20.91
CA GLN A 92 8.33 -11.03 -21.48
C GLN A 92 8.85 -9.92 -22.43
N PRO A 93 10.09 -9.44 -22.24
CA PRO A 93 10.67 -8.44 -23.13
C PRO A 93 11.11 -9.06 -24.45
N ASP A 94 11.33 -8.21 -25.46
CA ASP A 94 11.78 -8.65 -26.77
C ASP A 94 13.23 -9.14 -26.71
N SER A 95 13.61 -10.03 -27.63
CA SER A 95 14.99 -10.55 -27.68
C SER A 95 16.04 -9.44 -27.76
N ALA A 96 15.73 -8.32 -28.42
CA ALA A 96 16.63 -7.17 -28.56
C ALA A 96 16.88 -6.41 -27.25
N ASP A 97 15.99 -6.57 -26.26
CA ASP A 97 16.11 -5.94 -24.93
C ASP A 97 17.10 -6.69 -24.02
N TYR A 98 17.54 -7.88 -24.44
CA TYR A 98 18.57 -8.63 -23.73
C TYR A 98 19.96 -8.21 -24.18
N GLU A 99 20.89 -8.14 -23.23
CA GLU A 99 22.29 -7.78 -23.52
C GLU A 99 23.00 -8.93 -24.27
N GLY A 100 24.07 -8.61 -25.01
CA GLY A 100 24.95 -9.61 -25.63
C GLY A 100 24.67 -9.92 -27.10
N THR A 101 25.07 -11.12 -27.54
CA THR A 101 24.92 -11.57 -28.93
C THR A 101 23.52 -12.12 -29.20
N ALA A 102 23.09 -12.15 -30.46
CA ALA A 102 21.77 -12.67 -30.85
C ALA A 102 21.48 -14.09 -30.30
N SER A 103 22.47 -14.97 -30.25
CA SER A 103 22.32 -16.31 -29.68
C SER A 103 22.11 -16.29 -28.16
N LEU A 104 22.79 -15.39 -27.43
CA LEU A 104 22.59 -15.21 -26.00
C LEU A 104 21.24 -14.55 -25.70
N GLN A 105 20.84 -13.58 -26.51
CA GLN A 105 19.53 -12.92 -26.41
C GLN A 105 18.38 -13.92 -26.52
N SER A 106 18.38 -14.76 -27.56
CA SER A 106 17.37 -15.82 -27.70
C SER A 106 17.42 -16.84 -26.58
N TYR A 107 18.62 -17.20 -26.08
CA TYR A 107 18.76 -18.09 -24.93
C TYR A 107 18.13 -17.50 -23.67
N ARG A 108 18.45 -16.24 -23.32
CA ARG A 108 17.89 -15.57 -22.14
C ARG A 108 16.38 -15.41 -22.24
N GLN A 109 15.88 -15.02 -23.41
CA GLN A 109 14.45 -14.96 -23.66
C GLN A 109 13.78 -16.33 -23.43
N SER A 110 14.41 -17.42 -23.87
CA SER A 110 13.89 -18.78 -23.65
C SER A 110 13.91 -19.26 -22.19
N ARG A 111 14.69 -18.60 -21.34
CA ARG A 111 14.78 -18.90 -19.91
C ARG A 111 13.77 -18.13 -19.07
N TRP A 112 13.16 -17.08 -19.61
CA TRP A 112 12.14 -16.31 -18.92
C TRP A 112 10.98 -17.21 -18.49
N ASP A 113 10.68 -17.19 -17.18
CA ASP A 113 9.67 -18.02 -16.51
C ASP A 113 8.58 -17.14 -15.84
N GLY A 114 8.42 -15.91 -16.33
CA GLY A 114 7.49 -14.92 -15.76
C GLY A 114 6.01 -15.18 -16.11
N PRO A 115 5.08 -14.29 -15.70
CA PRO A 115 5.29 -12.98 -15.07
C PRO A 115 5.77 -13.06 -13.61
N TYR A 116 6.69 -12.18 -13.22
CA TYR A 116 7.23 -12.12 -11.85
C TYR A 116 6.45 -11.16 -10.94
N LEU A 117 5.65 -10.27 -11.53
CA LEU A 117 4.69 -9.43 -10.83
C LEU A 117 3.27 -9.88 -11.18
N GLN A 118 2.46 -10.17 -10.15
CA GLN A 118 1.03 -10.40 -10.30
C GLN A 118 0.29 -9.09 -10.03
N ASP A 119 -0.75 -8.86 -10.83
CA ASP A 119 -1.52 -7.63 -10.81
C ASP A 119 -2.27 -7.49 -9.47
N LYS A 120 -1.83 -6.55 -8.60
CA LYS A 120 -2.64 -6.14 -7.44
C LYS A 120 -3.70 -5.17 -7.94
N TYR A 121 -4.86 -5.70 -8.31
CA TYR A 121 -6.14 -4.99 -8.52
C TYR A 121 -6.24 -3.93 -9.64
N ASP A 122 -5.13 -3.46 -10.23
CA ASP A 122 -5.13 -2.51 -11.35
C ASP A 122 -3.82 -2.66 -12.16
N ASP A 123 -3.90 -2.58 -13.49
CA ASP A 123 -2.83 -2.91 -14.44
C ASP A 123 -1.51 -2.12 -14.25
N ASP A 124 -1.57 -1.02 -13.50
CA ASP A 124 -0.50 -0.06 -13.21
C ASP A 124 -0.17 0.06 -11.69
N GLY A 125 -0.76 -0.78 -10.83
CA GLY A 125 -0.64 -0.65 -9.38
C GLY A 125 0.81 -0.76 -8.85
N TYR A 126 1.69 -1.44 -9.58
CA TYR A 126 3.11 -1.60 -9.26
C TYR A 126 4.01 -0.50 -9.87
N ALA A 127 3.47 0.33 -10.76
CA ALA A 127 4.25 1.36 -11.45
C ALA A 127 4.37 2.64 -10.61
N LYS A 128 3.54 2.80 -9.57
CA LYS A 128 3.42 4.02 -8.77
C LYS A 128 3.49 3.70 -7.28
N ASP A 129 4.04 4.64 -6.51
CA ASP A 129 4.04 4.59 -5.06
C ASP A 129 2.67 4.96 -4.45
N ALA A 130 2.57 4.87 -3.12
CA ALA A 130 1.35 5.20 -2.39
C ALA A 130 0.89 6.66 -2.54
N TRP A 131 1.74 7.54 -3.10
CA TRP A 131 1.44 8.95 -3.38
C TRP A 131 1.17 9.22 -4.86
N GLY A 132 1.18 8.18 -5.71
CA GLY A 132 0.88 8.25 -7.14
C GLY A 132 2.06 8.65 -8.02
N THR A 133 3.28 8.67 -7.49
CA THR A 133 4.51 8.97 -8.23
C THR A 133 5.10 7.69 -8.80
N ALA A 134 5.57 7.72 -10.04
CA ALA A 134 6.19 6.54 -10.64
C ALA A 134 7.51 6.18 -9.94
N TYR A 135 7.76 4.88 -9.74
CA TYR A 135 9.05 4.42 -9.24
C TYR A 135 10.16 4.71 -10.25
N VAL A 136 11.31 5.16 -9.75
CA VAL A 136 12.50 5.38 -10.56
C VAL A 136 13.37 4.13 -10.50
N TYR A 137 13.51 3.48 -11.65
CA TYR A 137 14.37 2.32 -11.81
C TYR A 137 15.69 2.74 -12.47
N SER A 138 16.80 2.35 -11.86
CA SER A 138 18.14 2.57 -12.39
C SER A 138 18.90 1.25 -12.45
N TYR A 139 19.36 0.90 -13.64
CA TYR A 139 20.16 -0.28 -13.91
C TYR A 139 21.31 0.09 -14.84
N THR A 140 22.49 -0.46 -14.57
CA THR A 140 23.65 -0.37 -15.45
C THR A 140 23.91 -1.74 -16.07
N ALA A 141 23.95 -1.81 -17.41
CA ALA A 141 24.18 -3.06 -18.12
C ALA A 141 25.42 -3.80 -17.60
N GLY A 142 25.23 -5.06 -17.17
CA GLY A 142 26.29 -5.90 -16.62
C GLY A 142 26.59 -5.70 -15.13
N ALA A 143 25.88 -4.82 -14.44
CA ALA A 143 25.96 -4.71 -12.99
C ALA A 143 25.18 -5.84 -12.29
N PRO A 144 25.71 -6.40 -11.17
CA PRO A 144 25.00 -7.39 -10.36
C PRO A 144 23.97 -6.77 -9.42
N THR A 145 23.75 -5.46 -9.50
CA THR A 145 22.83 -4.70 -8.65
C THR A 145 21.99 -3.76 -9.51
N CYS A 146 20.75 -3.54 -9.10
CA CYS A 146 19.85 -2.54 -9.67
C CYS A 146 19.30 -1.68 -8.53
N THR A 147 18.77 -0.50 -8.81
CA THR A 147 18.24 0.38 -7.75
C THR A 147 16.83 0.83 -8.11
N ILE A 148 15.93 0.76 -7.14
CA ILE A 148 14.58 1.32 -7.22
C ILE A 148 14.46 2.43 -6.20
N THR A 149 13.91 3.56 -6.61
CA THR A 149 13.69 4.73 -5.76
C THR A 149 12.24 5.20 -5.85
N SER A 150 11.58 5.37 -4.71
CA SER A 150 10.35 6.16 -4.56
C SER A 150 10.72 7.54 -4.02
N TYR A 151 10.08 8.58 -4.56
CA TYR A 151 10.24 9.96 -4.09
C TYR A 151 9.30 10.33 -2.95
N GLY A 152 8.56 9.38 -2.38
CA GLY A 152 7.76 9.65 -1.18
C GLY A 152 6.66 10.71 -1.38
N LEU A 153 6.33 11.39 -0.28
CA LEU A 153 5.25 12.38 -0.21
C LEU A 153 5.61 13.67 -0.96
N ASN A 154 6.88 14.06 -0.95
CA ASN A 154 7.34 15.29 -1.57
C ASN A 154 7.42 15.19 -3.11
N ARG A 155 7.36 13.97 -3.66
CA ARG A 155 7.49 13.64 -5.10
C ARG A 155 8.74 14.20 -5.77
N THR A 156 9.78 14.47 -4.98
CA THR A 156 10.99 15.19 -5.35
C THR A 156 12.22 14.47 -4.78
N SER A 157 13.17 14.16 -5.65
CA SER A 157 14.45 13.57 -5.23
C SER A 157 15.21 14.46 -4.24
N GLY A 158 15.74 13.85 -3.19
CA GLY A 158 16.67 14.45 -2.22
C GLY A 158 16.01 15.13 -1.02
N GLY A 159 14.70 15.00 -0.81
CA GLY A 159 13.99 15.68 0.29
C GLY A 159 13.82 14.88 1.59
N GLY A 160 14.50 13.73 1.71
CA GLY A 160 14.62 12.98 2.97
C GLY A 160 13.50 11.97 3.26
N ASP A 161 12.49 11.89 2.41
CA ASP A 161 11.42 10.89 2.39
C ASP A 161 11.55 9.90 1.21
N ASP A 162 12.67 9.96 0.48
CA ASP A 162 12.97 9.00 -0.57
C ASP A 162 13.23 7.61 0.04
N ILE A 163 12.62 6.60 -0.56
CA ILE A 163 12.83 5.20 -0.16
C ILE A 163 13.56 4.51 -1.30
N THR A 164 14.74 3.95 -1.01
CA THR A 164 15.62 3.33 -2.01
C THR A 164 15.93 1.89 -1.63
N ILE A 165 15.78 0.96 -2.57
CA ILE A 165 16.13 -0.45 -2.44
C ILE A 165 17.13 -0.83 -3.54
N THR A 166 18.11 -1.67 -3.19
CA THR A 166 19.19 -2.17 -4.09
C THR A 166 19.19 -3.69 -4.11
#